data_AF-A0A2N3DRJ4-F1
#
_entry.id   AF-A0A2N3DRJ4-F1
#
_cell.length_a   1.000
_cell.length_b   1.000
_cell.length_c   1.000
_cell.angle_alpha   90.00
_cell.angle_beta   90.00
_cell.angle_gamma   90.00
#
_symmetry.space_group_name_H-M   'P 1'
#
loop_
_entity.id
_entity.type
_entity.pdbx_description
1 polymer ?
#
loop_
_entity_poly.entity_id
_entity_poly.type
_entity_poly.pdbx_seq_one_letter_code
_entity_poly.pdbx_strand_id
1 'polypeptide(L)'
;MVATHAPLWLALLLSGAGLLALAPAAGTAQDIAPIGDPPEAALTNGPLLPDAVLRSSSLTFPAILEAFEREAAARSDQLAADGAFDLMLKGEAYDRLSGTWSGGFGKVEARQPLRPMGAEVFGSYRVSDGRFPIYENINNTNRLGEVKVGALFSLLRDNKIDQRRFGIEDARLAASQARLDVMLVQMNVQYEALRAYWRWVAAGEEIQVFEELLEIAEARQIGLAREVREGARPRIALTENEQNLLRRRTLLEEAKRNFLTAANSLGFYLRDSSGRMIVPTREQLPDTSRLKAIPPVEALLAVPLNEVIQNRPELQTFRLALERATNRVELRRNDLQPQLDASVEVSRDFGAIGDGGPTFDSTDTVVGVTLTVPLQRREARGRLERAEAELRETELRQRRIADQITTEVSNILANFSTALTLADLAEAEVEQATSMVQAERTRFRLGAGDFFLVNVREETAANAQISAIRADLAGRLAEASYNAATMNLAALGLE
;
A
#
# COMPACT_ATOMS: atom_id res chain seq x y z
N MET A 1 3.34 52.94 -51.68
CA MET A 1 4.04 51.65 -51.89
C MET A 1 5.04 51.48 -50.78
N VAL A 2 4.70 50.74 -49.71
CA VAL A 2 5.69 50.26 -48.74
C VAL A 2 5.58 48.76 -48.80
N ALA A 3 6.63 48.12 -49.29
CA ALA A 3 6.72 46.68 -49.44
C ALA A 3 6.59 46.03 -48.06
N THR A 4 5.58 45.19 -47.90
CA THR A 4 5.46 44.25 -46.79
C THR A 4 6.59 43.22 -46.92
N HIS A 5 7.77 43.51 -46.39
CA HIS A 5 8.77 42.49 -46.15
C HIS A 5 8.26 41.62 -44.99
N ALA A 6 7.99 40.35 -45.28
CA ALA A 6 7.81 39.36 -44.24
C ALA A 6 9.11 39.31 -43.42
N PRO A 7 9.08 39.51 -42.09
CA PRO A 7 10.30 39.57 -41.30
C PRO A 7 11.06 38.23 -41.32
N LEU A 8 12.39 38.28 -41.46
CA LEU A 8 13.25 37.09 -41.53
C LEU A 8 13.16 36.22 -40.26
N TRP A 9 12.82 36.82 -39.11
CA TRP A 9 12.66 36.10 -37.84
C TRP A 9 11.37 35.27 -37.75
N LEU A 10 10.33 35.59 -38.54
CA LEU A 10 9.08 34.80 -38.61
C LEU A 10 9.32 33.40 -39.19
N ALA A 11 10.35 33.23 -40.03
CA ALA A 11 10.78 31.93 -40.55
C ALA A 11 11.52 31.07 -39.51
N LEU A 12 12.17 31.69 -38.52
CA LEU A 12 12.93 30.99 -37.47
C LEU A 12 12.01 30.22 -36.50
N LEU A 13 10.85 30.79 -36.19
CA LEU A 13 9.81 30.14 -35.37
C LEU A 13 9.17 28.93 -36.07
N LEU A 14 9.03 28.99 -37.40
CA LEU A 14 8.45 27.90 -38.20
C LEU A 14 9.46 26.79 -38.51
N SER A 15 10.76 27.08 -38.48
CA SER A 15 11.84 26.11 -38.76
C SER A 15 12.47 25.51 -37.49
N GLY A 16 12.39 26.17 -36.34
CA GLY A 16 12.81 25.64 -35.04
C GLY A 16 12.02 24.41 -34.55
N ALA A 17 10.87 24.12 -35.18
CA ALA A 17 10.09 22.91 -34.93
C ALA A 17 10.63 21.65 -35.64
N GLY A 18 11.67 21.77 -36.49
CA GLY A 18 12.08 20.70 -37.41
C GLY A 18 13.16 19.73 -36.92
N LEU A 19 13.84 19.98 -35.81
CA LEU A 19 15.01 19.20 -35.41
C LEU A 19 15.07 18.97 -33.89
N LEU A 20 14.38 17.92 -33.43
CA LEU A 20 14.76 16.98 -32.36
C LEU A 20 13.52 16.17 -31.93
N ALA A 21 13.07 15.27 -32.82
CA ALA A 21 12.19 14.18 -32.43
C ALA A 21 13.05 12.97 -32.04
N LEU A 22 13.67 13.03 -30.87
CA LEU A 22 14.08 11.82 -30.14
C LEU A 22 13.06 11.64 -29.02
N ALA A 23 11.92 11.05 -29.39
CA ALA A 23 10.98 10.57 -28.41
C ALA A 23 11.68 9.50 -27.56
N PRO A 24 11.72 9.63 -26.21
CA PRO A 24 12.06 8.49 -25.39
C PRO A 24 11.01 7.41 -25.66
N ALA A 25 11.48 6.19 -25.91
CA ALA A 25 10.60 5.03 -26.01
C ALA A 25 9.76 4.97 -24.72
N ALA A 26 8.45 4.90 -24.87
CA ALA A 26 7.55 4.66 -23.75
C ALA A 26 8.09 3.48 -22.96
N GLY A 27 8.46 3.71 -21.69
CA GLY A 27 8.82 2.63 -20.78
C GLY A 27 7.68 1.62 -20.83
N THR A 28 8.00 0.41 -21.25
CA THR A 28 7.06 -0.71 -21.24
C THR A 28 6.46 -0.75 -19.84
N ALA A 29 5.14 -0.61 -19.74
CA ALA A 29 4.40 -1.01 -18.55
C ALA A 29 4.97 -2.37 -18.15
N GLN A 30 5.43 -2.50 -16.90
CA GLN A 30 5.94 -3.78 -16.45
C GLN A 30 4.86 -4.81 -16.73
N ASP A 31 5.17 -5.74 -17.64
CA ASP A 31 4.39 -6.95 -17.81
C ASP A 31 4.37 -7.61 -16.44
N ILE A 32 3.23 -7.48 -15.76
CA ILE A 32 2.89 -8.33 -14.64
C ILE A 32 2.82 -9.72 -15.27
N ALA A 33 3.94 -10.45 -15.19
CA ALA A 33 3.99 -11.82 -15.65
C ALA A 33 2.80 -12.55 -15.01
N PRO A 34 1.94 -13.23 -15.77
CA PRO A 34 0.88 -14.02 -15.20
C PRO A 34 1.53 -15.09 -14.33
N ILE A 35 1.55 -14.85 -13.02
CA ILE A 35 1.86 -15.86 -12.03
C ILE A 35 0.80 -16.94 -12.26
N GLY A 36 1.29 -18.14 -12.60
CA GLY A 36 0.53 -19.19 -13.29
C GLY A 36 -0.85 -19.45 -12.73
N ASP A 37 -1.73 -19.96 -13.60
CA ASP A 37 -3.15 -20.17 -13.35
C ASP A 37 -3.41 -20.54 -11.88
N PRO A 38 -4.33 -19.84 -11.18
CA PRO A 38 -4.80 -20.36 -9.90
C PRO A 38 -5.21 -21.80 -10.16
N PRO A 39 -4.97 -22.76 -9.25
CA PRO A 39 -5.57 -24.07 -9.41
C PRO A 39 -7.07 -23.89 -9.25
N GLU A 40 -7.76 -23.49 -10.33
CA GLU A 40 -9.20 -23.25 -10.40
C GLU A 40 -9.93 -24.52 -9.94
N ALA A 41 -9.32 -25.68 -10.23
CA ALA A 41 -9.73 -26.96 -9.68
C ALA A 41 -9.73 -26.99 -8.15
N ALA A 42 -8.72 -26.46 -7.45
CA ALA A 42 -8.68 -26.46 -5.97
C ALA A 42 -9.65 -25.44 -5.34
N LEU A 43 -9.99 -24.36 -6.06
CA LEU A 43 -10.95 -23.36 -5.59
C LEU A 43 -12.41 -23.79 -5.78
N THR A 44 -12.66 -24.73 -6.71
CA THR A 44 -14.02 -25.16 -7.10
C THR A 44 -14.31 -26.63 -6.83
N ASN A 45 -13.30 -27.49 -6.72
CA ASN A 45 -13.44 -28.94 -6.56
C ASN A 45 -12.51 -29.46 -5.46
N GLY A 46 -13.11 -30.00 -4.39
CA GLY A 46 -12.39 -30.62 -3.26
C GLY A 46 -12.29 -29.72 -2.02
N PRO A 47 -11.62 -30.21 -0.96
CA PRO A 47 -11.49 -29.49 0.30
C PRO A 47 -10.66 -28.22 0.11
N LEU A 48 -11.23 -27.08 0.50
CA LEU A 48 -10.57 -25.78 0.46
C LEU A 48 -9.60 -25.67 1.64
N LEU A 49 -8.31 -25.53 1.34
CA LEU A 49 -7.23 -25.40 2.32
C LEU A 49 -6.82 -23.93 2.50
N PRO A 50 -6.20 -23.55 3.64
CA PRO A 50 -5.82 -22.15 3.89
C PRO A 50 -4.86 -21.62 2.82
N ASP A 51 -3.89 -22.41 2.37
CA ASP A 51 -2.90 -22.00 1.36
C ASP A 51 -3.55 -21.64 0.02
N ALA A 52 -4.65 -22.31 -0.35
CA ALA A 52 -5.40 -21.99 -1.57
C ALA A 52 -6.10 -20.63 -1.46
N VAL A 53 -6.64 -20.32 -0.28
CA VAL A 53 -7.26 -19.01 0.02
C VAL A 53 -6.21 -17.91 -0.02
N LEU A 54 -5.06 -18.11 0.66
CA LEU A 54 -3.97 -17.12 0.70
C LEU A 54 -3.39 -16.86 -0.69
N ARG A 55 -3.20 -17.92 -1.49
CA ARG A 55 -2.79 -17.80 -2.89
C ARG A 55 -3.82 -17.01 -3.70
N SER A 56 -5.11 -17.35 -3.61
CA SER A 56 -6.17 -16.63 -4.33
C SER A 56 -6.18 -15.14 -3.98
N SER A 57 -6.18 -14.80 -2.68
CA SER A 57 -6.21 -13.41 -2.23
C SER A 57 -4.95 -12.65 -2.62
N SER A 58 -3.76 -13.26 -2.57
CA SER A 58 -2.49 -12.61 -2.93
C SER A 58 -2.45 -12.10 -4.37
N LEU A 59 -3.10 -12.84 -5.28
CA LEU A 59 -3.04 -12.60 -6.72
C LEU A 59 -4.19 -11.75 -7.22
N THR A 60 -5.36 -11.82 -6.59
CA THR A 60 -6.61 -11.32 -7.18
C THR A 60 -7.32 -10.27 -6.34
N PHE A 61 -6.93 -10.07 -5.08
CA PHE A 61 -7.69 -9.20 -4.19
C PHE A 61 -7.52 -7.71 -4.57
N PRO A 62 -8.62 -6.96 -4.81
CA PRO A 62 -8.54 -5.61 -5.36
C PRO A 62 -7.66 -4.64 -4.56
N ALA A 63 -7.67 -4.67 -3.23
CA ALA A 63 -6.86 -3.74 -2.44
C ALA A 63 -5.34 -3.94 -2.65
N ILE A 64 -4.89 -5.18 -2.89
CA ILE A 64 -3.49 -5.47 -3.21
C ILE A 64 -3.15 -4.92 -4.59
N LEU A 65 -4.01 -5.16 -5.58
CA LEU A 65 -3.84 -4.62 -6.94
C LEU A 65 -3.81 -3.09 -6.93
N GLU A 66 -4.73 -2.45 -6.21
CA GLU A 66 -4.72 -0.99 -6.01
C GLU A 66 -3.41 -0.50 -5.37
N ALA A 67 -2.85 -1.25 -4.42
CA ALA A 67 -1.59 -0.88 -3.80
C ALA A 67 -0.43 -0.95 -4.80
N PHE A 68 -0.39 -1.96 -5.67
CA PHE A 68 0.59 -2.03 -6.76
C PHE A 68 0.46 -0.87 -7.74
N GLU A 69 -0.77 -0.46 -8.09
CA GLU A 69 -0.99 0.70 -8.96
C GLU A 69 -0.53 2.01 -8.28
N ARG A 70 -0.77 2.18 -6.97
CA ARG A 70 -0.25 3.33 -6.21
C ARG A 70 1.27 3.34 -6.16
N GLU A 71 1.90 2.17 -6.02
CA GLU A 71 3.36 2.04 -6.05
C GLU A 71 3.93 2.39 -7.43
N ALA A 72 3.29 1.92 -8.51
CA ALA A 72 3.64 2.27 -9.88
C ALA A 72 3.50 3.78 -10.15
N ALA A 73 2.44 4.41 -9.64
CA ALA A 73 2.25 5.85 -9.70
C ALA A 73 3.39 6.60 -8.96
N ALA A 74 3.74 6.17 -7.75
CA ALA A 74 4.84 6.79 -7.00
C ALA A 74 6.22 6.65 -7.69
N ARG A 75 6.47 5.52 -8.37
CA ARG A 75 7.67 5.37 -9.22
C ARG A 75 7.62 6.30 -10.45
N SER A 76 6.44 6.54 -11.00
CA SER A 76 6.25 7.49 -12.10
C SER A 76 6.48 8.94 -11.65
N ASP A 77 6.07 9.29 -10.43
CA ASP A 77 6.36 10.59 -9.82
C ASP A 77 7.88 10.81 -9.64
N GLN A 78 8.64 9.74 -9.37
CA GLN A 78 10.10 9.83 -9.33
C GLN A 78 10.68 10.20 -10.70
N LEU A 79 10.19 9.60 -11.79
CA LEU A 79 10.57 9.97 -13.15
C LEU A 79 10.18 11.43 -13.47
N ALA A 80 8.99 11.86 -13.05
CA ALA A 80 8.56 13.25 -13.22
C ALA A 80 9.45 14.23 -12.44
N ALA A 81 9.93 13.85 -11.25
CA ALA A 81 10.86 14.65 -10.45
C ALA A 81 12.25 14.75 -11.11
N ASP A 82 12.73 13.69 -11.77
CA ASP A 82 13.97 13.72 -12.56
C ASP A 82 13.89 14.75 -13.70
N GLY A 83 12.70 14.98 -14.26
CA GLY A 83 12.43 15.98 -15.29
C GLY A 83 12.74 17.43 -14.89
N ALA A 84 12.98 17.70 -13.59
CA ALA A 84 13.49 18.99 -13.13
C ALA A 84 14.87 19.36 -13.72
N PHE A 85 15.60 18.38 -14.28
CA PHE A 85 16.90 18.55 -14.94
C PHE A 85 16.84 18.32 -16.46
N ASP A 86 15.64 18.29 -17.04
CA ASP A 86 15.48 18.13 -18.48
C ASP A 86 16.04 19.32 -19.27
N LEU A 87 16.47 19.04 -20.50
CA LEU A 87 16.83 20.06 -21.47
C LEU A 87 15.56 20.78 -21.93
N MET A 88 15.45 22.06 -21.59
CA MET A 88 14.35 22.91 -22.00
C MET A 88 14.72 23.70 -23.25
N LEU A 89 13.87 23.65 -24.27
CA LEU A 89 13.97 24.50 -25.46
C LEU A 89 12.90 25.60 -25.39
N LYS A 90 13.33 26.86 -25.35
CA LYS A 90 12.48 28.05 -25.33
C LYS A 90 12.64 28.82 -26.64
N GLY A 91 11.54 28.99 -27.37
CA GLY A 91 11.44 29.94 -28.48
C GLY A 91 10.81 31.24 -28.00
N GLU A 92 11.37 32.37 -28.42
CA GLU A 92 10.87 33.70 -28.13
C GLU A 92 10.90 34.54 -29.41
N ALA A 93 9.83 35.26 -29.69
CA ALA A 93 9.81 36.24 -30.75
C ALA A 93 9.19 37.53 -30.25
N TYR A 94 9.81 38.62 -30.64
CA TYR A 94 9.45 39.96 -30.26
C TYR A 94 9.44 40.82 -31.50
N ASP A 95 8.42 41.65 -31.65
CA ASP A 95 8.36 42.63 -32.72
C ASP A 95 7.65 43.90 -32.25
N ARG A 96 8.05 45.02 -32.84
CA ARG A 96 7.46 46.32 -32.58
C ARG A 96 6.67 46.78 -33.79
N LEU A 97 5.36 46.60 -33.71
CA LEU A 97 4.43 46.85 -34.82
C LEU A 97 4.14 48.33 -35.10
N SER A 98 4.42 49.24 -34.16
CA SER A 98 4.19 50.68 -34.33
C SER A 98 5.10 51.55 -33.44
N GLY A 99 5.18 52.84 -33.79
CA GLY A 99 6.02 53.82 -33.11
C GLY A 99 7.26 54.19 -33.92
N THR A 100 8.20 54.89 -33.27
CA THR A 100 9.42 55.41 -33.92
C THR A 100 10.43 54.32 -34.26
N TRP A 101 10.41 53.22 -33.51
CA TRP A 101 11.32 52.09 -33.62
C TRP A 101 10.64 50.91 -34.32
N SER A 102 11.43 50.06 -34.97
CA SER A 102 10.94 48.95 -35.80
C SER A 102 11.71 47.66 -35.55
N GLY A 103 12.39 47.56 -34.39
CA GLY A 103 13.23 46.43 -34.05
C GLY A 103 12.40 45.19 -33.68
N GLY A 104 12.74 44.07 -34.28
CA GLY A 104 12.21 42.74 -33.97
C GLY A 104 13.31 41.70 -33.84
N PHE A 105 13.07 40.64 -33.08
CA PHE A 105 13.99 39.52 -32.96
C PHE A 105 13.27 38.19 -32.80
N GLY A 106 13.93 37.12 -33.25
CA GLY A 106 13.63 35.74 -32.90
C GLY A 106 14.81 35.15 -32.12
N LYS A 107 14.52 34.46 -31.01
CA LYS A 107 15.49 33.80 -30.16
C LYS A 107 15.06 32.36 -29.89
N VAL A 108 15.99 31.43 -29.99
CA VAL A 108 15.83 30.06 -29.52
C VAL A 108 16.91 29.80 -28.47
N GLU A 109 16.52 29.26 -27.32
CA GLU A 109 17.41 28.98 -26.18
C GLU A 109 17.19 27.54 -25.71
N ALA A 110 18.26 26.77 -25.65
CA ALA A 110 18.31 25.47 -25.01
C ALA A 110 18.99 25.63 -23.64
N ARG A 111 18.34 25.20 -22.56
CA ARG A 111 18.83 25.35 -21.18
C ARG A 111 18.67 24.04 -20.43
N GLN A 112 19.72 23.63 -19.72
CA GLN A 112 19.71 22.41 -18.91
C GLN A 112 20.30 22.68 -17.53
N PRO A 113 19.50 22.48 -16.46
CA PRO A 113 20.03 22.42 -15.09
C PRO A 113 20.96 21.22 -14.93
N LEU A 114 22.00 21.36 -14.12
CA LEU A 114 22.96 20.32 -13.75
C LEU A 114 22.89 20.06 -12.25
N ARG A 115 23.12 18.81 -11.84
CA ARG A 115 23.01 18.39 -10.43
C ARG A 115 24.02 19.05 -9.47
N PRO A 116 25.32 19.19 -9.79
CA PRO A 116 26.27 19.80 -8.87
C PRO A 116 26.11 21.32 -8.83
N MET A 117 26.28 21.91 -7.64
CA MET A 117 26.42 23.37 -7.44
C MET A 117 25.24 24.23 -7.92
N GLY A 118 24.04 23.65 -8.04
CA GLY A 118 22.88 24.35 -8.62
C GLY A 118 23.17 24.87 -10.03
N ALA A 119 24.10 24.23 -10.74
CA ALA A 119 24.61 24.75 -11.99
C ALA A 119 23.58 24.67 -13.11
N GLU A 120 23.69 25.53 -14.10
CA GLU A 120 22.83 25.55 -15.27
C GLU A 120 23.67 25.90 -16.49
N VAL A 121 23.50 25.16 -17.58
CA VAL A 121 24.14 25.48 -18.86
C VAL A 121 23.08 25.85 -19.87
N PHE A 122 23.39 26.82 -20.73
CA PHE A 122 22.48 27.23 -21.79
C PHE A 122 23.23 27.63 -23.05
N GLY A 123 22.55 27.44 -24.18
CA GLY A 123 22.96 27.93 -25.48
C GLY A 123 21.78 28.59 -26.16
N SER A 124 21.98 29.77 -26.75
CA SER A 124 20.93 30.46 -27.49
C SER A 124 21.43 30.97 -28.82
N TYR A 125 20.54 30.97 -29.80
CA TYR A 125 20.71 31.62 -31.08
C TYR A 125 19.66 32.71 -31.23
N ARG A 126 20.08 33.90 -31.63
CA ARG A 126 19.21 35.06 -31.81
C ARG A 126 19.46 35.69 -33.17
N VAL A 127 18.40 36.09 -33.85
CA VAL A 127 18.48 36.92 -35.05
C VAL A 127 17.54 38.10 -34.90
N SER A 128 17.98 39.27 -35.30
CA SER A 128 17.21 40.51 -35.18
C SER A 128 17.25 41.31 -36.47
N ASP A 129 16.24 42.15 -36.67
CA ASP A 129 16.20 43.15 -37.74
C ASP A 129 15.58 44.46 -37.25
N GLY A 130 15.76 45.52 -38.05
CA GLY A 130 15.17 46.81 -37.76
C GLY A 130 15.94 47.60 -36.71
N ARG A 131 15.35 48.71 -36.25
CA ARG A 131 16.03 49.66 -35.36
C ARG A 131 15.46 49.57 -33.95
N PHE A 132 16.33 49.23 -33.02
CA PHE A 132 16.07 49.29 -31.59
C PHE A 132 16.45 50.64 -30.99
N PRO A 133 15.73 51.12 -29.96
CA PRO A 133 16.21 52.23 -29.15
C PRO A 133 17.52 51.87 -28.45
N ILE A 134 18.31 52.87 -28.08
CA ILE A 134 19.62 52.70 -27.45
C ILE A 134 19.60 51.88 -26.14
N TYR A 135 18.48 51.88 -25.41
CA TYR A 135 18.31 51.10 -24.17
C TYR A 135 17.89 49.63 -24.43
N GLU A 136 17.59 49.27 -25.68
CA GLU A 136 17.32 47.89 -26.14
C GLU A 136 18.47 47.37 -27.03
N ASN A 137 19.62 48.03 -27.04
CA ASN A 137 20.73 47.72 -27.96
C ASN A 137 21.26 46.28 -27.82
N ILE A 138 21.05 45.63 -26.67
CA ILE A 138 21.37 44.22 -26.43
C ILE A 138 20.62 43.26 -27.36
N ASN A 139 19.55 43.72 -28.03
CA ASN A 139 18.77 42.90 -28.96
C ASN A 139 19.28 42.94 -30.41
N ASN A 140 20.20 43.85 -30.74
CA ASN A 140 20.81 43.89 -32.07
C ASN A 140 21.73 42.68 -32.29
N THR A 141 21.77 42.21 -33.53
CA THR A 141 22.63 41.13 -34.00
C THR A 141 23.14 41.44 -35.41
N ASN A 142 24.21 40.77 -35.85
CA ASN A 142 24.61 40.74 -37.26
C ASN A 142 23.63 39.96 -38.14
N ARG A 143 23.80 40.03 -39.47
CA ARG A 143 22.84 39.51 -40.44
C ARG A 143 22.61 37.99 -40.37
N LEU A 144 23.53 37.21 -39.81
CA LEU A 144 23.36 35.77 -39.56
C LEU A 144 23.15 35.46 -38.07
N GLY A 145 22.82 36.45 -37.25
CA GLY A 145 22.48 36.29 -35.84
C GLY A 145 23.67 36.16 -34.89
N GLU A 146 23.35 36.01 -33.62
CA GLU A 146 24.25 35.80 -32.48
C GLU A 146 24.08 34.38 -31.94
N VAL A 147 25.20 33.69 -31.70
CA VAL A 147 25.23 32.52 -30.83
C VAL A 147 25.79 32.93 -29.49
N LYS A 148 25.11 32.54 -28.41
CA LYS A 148 25.55 32.71 -27.04
C LYS A 148 25.54 31.36 -26.31
N VAL A 149 26.59 31.06 -25.58
CA VAL A 149 26.67 29.90 -24.68
C VAL A 149 27.08 30.39 -23.30
N GLY A 150 26.44 29.88 -22.27
CA GLY A 150 26.76 30.28 -20.90
C GLY A 150 26.53 29.18 -19.87
N ALA A 151 27.10 29.42 -18.70
CA ALA A 151 26.89 28.60 -17.51
C ALA A 151 26.68 29.50 -16.29
N LEU A 152 25.77 29.07 -15.40
CA LEU A 152 25.53 29.67 -14.09
C LEU A 152 25.88 28.65 -13.00
N PHE A 153 26.37 29.14 -11.88
CA PHE A 153 26.73 28.33 -10.71
C PHE A 153 26.26 29.00 -9.43
N SER A 154 25.60 28.27 -8.55
CA SER A 154 25.24 28.73 -7.21
C SER A 154 26.32 28.31 -6.20
N LEU A 155 27.00 29.30 -5.63
CA LEU A 155 28.19 29.09 -4.80
C LEU A 155 27.88 28.95 -3.30
N LEU A 156 26.73 29.48 -2.83
CA LEU A 156 26.31 29.45 -1.42
C LEU A 156 24.94 28.76 -1.27
N ARG A 157 23.84 29.53 -1.21
CA ARG A 157 22.47 28.99 -1.31
C ARG A 157 22.34 28.17 -2.58
N ASP A 158 21.62 27.06 -2.52
CA ASP A 158 21.35 26.18 -3.66
C ASP A 158 22.60 25.49 -4.21
N ASN A 159 23.71 25.49 -3.46
CA ASN A 159 24.92 24.77 -3.87
C ASN A 159 24.79 23.25 -3.67
N LYS A 160 24.38 22.80 -2.48
CA LYS A 160 24.30 21.37 -2.10
C LYS A 160 22.88 20.79 -2.20
N ILE A 161 21.90 21.58 -1.81
CA ILE A 161 20.48 21.23 -1.83
C ILE A 161 19.72 22.43 -2.40
N ASP A 162 18.76 22.16 -3.27
CA ASP A 162 17.81 23.13 -3.80
C ASP A 162 16.45 22.44 -3.95
N GLN A 163 15.45 23.17 -4.41
CA GLN A 163 14.09 22.65 -4.57
C GLN A 163 13.99 21.47 -5.56
N ARG A 164 14.81 21.44 -6.63
CA ARG A 164 14.81 20.36 -7.63
C ARG A 164 15.40 19.08 -7.06
N ARG A 165 16.60 19.17 -6.45
CA ARG A 165 17.27 18.01 -5.82
C ARG A 165 16.51 17.47 -4.64
N PHE A 166 15.95 18.36 -3.81
CA PHE A 166 15.03 17.96 -2.75
C PHE A 166 13.81 17.23 -3.32
N GLY A 167 13.24 17.71 -4.44
CA GLY A 167 12.10 17.07 -5.10
C GLY A 167 12.40 15.65 -5.57
N ILE A 168 13.58 15.40 -6.15
CA ILE A 168 14.03 14.06 -6.55
C ILE A 168 14.14 13.14 -5.33
N GLU A 169 14.80 13.60 -4.28
CA GLU A 169 15.00 12.78 -3.08
C GLU A 169 13.66 12.52 -2.36
N ASP A 170 12.78 13.52 -2.27
CA ASP A 170 11.45 13.37 -1.68
C ASP A 170 10.59 12.37 -2.48
N ALA A 171 10.65 12.41 -3.82
CA ALA A 171 9.95 11.45 -4.68
C ALA A 171 10.53 10.03 -4.55
N ARG A 172 11.85 9.88 -4.44
CA ARG A 172 12.51 8.59 -4.18
C ARG A 172 12.09 7.99 -2.82
N LEU A 173 12.04 8.81 -1.78
CA LEU A 173 11.58 8.39 -0.45
C LEU A 173 10.08 8.05 -0.47
N ALA A 174 9.27 8.79 -1.21
CA ALA A 174 7.85 8.49 -1.42
C ALA A 174 7.64 7.15 -2.15
N ALA A 175 8.41 6.86 -3.20
CA ALA A 175 8.37 5.56 -3.89
C ALA A 175 8.81 4.41 -2.97
N SER A 176 9.79 4.65 -2.10
CA SER A 176 10.20 3.66 -1.09
C SER A 176 9.13 3.42 -0.05
N GLN A 177 8.39 4.45 0.36
CA GLN A 177 7.25 4.33 1.25
C GLN A 177 6.11 3.54 0.59
N ALA A 178 5.79 3.81 -0.68
CA ALA A 178 4.74 3.10 -1.40
C ALA A 178 5.00 1.58 -1.48
N ARG A 179 6.26 1.15 -1.57
CA ARG A 179 6.64 -0.28 -1.47
C ARG A 179 6.30 -0.90 -0.12
N LEU A 180 6.56 -0.18 0.97
CA LEU A 180 6.21 -0.64 2.30
C LEU A 180 4.68 -0.69 2.49
N ASP A 181 3.97 0.27 1.91
CA ASP A 181 2.50 0.31 1.94
C ASP A 181 1.90 -0.91 1.20
N VAL A 182 2.48 -1.34 0.06
CA VAL A 182 2.08 -2.60 -0.61
C VAL A 182 2.23 -3.80 0.32
N MET A 183 3.39 -3.94 0.97
CA MET A 183 3.65 -5.05 1.88
C MET A 183 2.67 -5.05 3.06
N LEU A 184 2.37 -3.88 3.63
CA LEU A 184 1.37 -3.75 4.71
C LEU A 184 -0.03 -4.16 4.26
N VAL A 185 -0.44 -3.74 3.05
CA VAL A 185 -1.75 -4.12 2.48
C VAL A 185 -1.80 -5.63 2.23
N GLN A 186 -0.76 -6.21 1.64
CA GLN A 186 -0.67 -7.66 1.43
C GLN A 186 -0.78 -8.41 2.76
N MET A 187 0.03 -8.06 3.76
CA MET A 187 -0.01 -8.70 5.08
C MET A 187 -1.40 -8.61 5.72
N ASN A 188 -2.04 -7.44 5.69
CA ASN A 188 -3.37 -7.26 6.27
C ASN A 188 -4.45 -8.07 5.55
N VAL A 189 -4.43 -8.09 4.21
CA VAL A 189 -5.37 -8.89 3.42
C VAL A 189 -5.19 -10.38 3.68
N GLN A 190 -3.95 -10.87 3.73
CA GLN A 190 -3.67 -12.27 4.04
C GLN A 190 -4.12 -12.66 5.44
N TYR A 191 -3.82 -11.81 6.42
CA TYR A 191 -4.27 -12.00 7.79
C TYR A 191 -5.81 -12.08 7.88
N GLU A 192 -6.54 -11.14 7.28
CA GLU A 192 -8.00 -11.16 7.32
C GLU A 192 -8.62 -12.33 6.53
N ALA A 193 -8.01 -12.72 5.41
CA ALA A 193 -8.42 -13.90 4.65
C ALA A 193 -8.27 -15.19 5.49
N LEU A 194 -7.15 -15.33 6.21
CA LEU A 194 -6.90 -16.47 7.09
C LEU A 194 -7.90 -16.53 8.26
N ARG A 195 -8.24 -15.37 8.84
CA ARG A 195 -9.27 -15.28 9.89
C ARG A 195 -10.65 -15.66 9.37
N ALA A 196 -11.02 -15.19 8.19
CA ALA A 196 -12.29 -15.53 7.56
C ALA A 196 -12.37 -17.03 7.27
N TYR A 197 -11.26 -17.63 6.83
CA TYR A 197 -11.14 -19.07 6.61
C TYR A 197 -11.41 -19.87 7.88
N TRP A 198 -10.70 -19.58 8.98
CA TRP A 198 -10.88 -20.36 10.21
C TRP A 198 -12.27 -20.20 10.83
N ARG A 199 -12.87 -19.01 10.74
CA ARG A 199 -14.27 -18.80 11.16
C ARG A 199 -15.26 -19.63 10.35
N TRP A 200 -15.02 -19.76 9.05
CA TRP A 200 -15.85 -20.58 8.17
C TRP A 200 -15.73 -22.08 8.49
N VAL A 201 -14.50 -22.56 8.71
CA VAL A 201 -14.25 -23.96 9.14
C VAL A 201 -14.97 -24.24 10.46
N ALA A 202 -14.76 -23.41 11.48
CA ALA A 202 -15.39 -23.58 12.80
C ALA A 202 -16.93 -23.54 12.73
N ALA A 203 -17.51 -22.63 11.93
CA ALA A 203 -18.96 -22.59 11.73
C ALA A 203 -19.49 -23.86 11.04
N GLY A 204 -18.68 -24.50 10.19
CA GLY A 204 -18.99 -25.78 9.56
C GLY A 204 -19.01 -26.94 10.56
N GLU A 205 -18.03 -26.97 11.47
CA GLU A 205 -17.97 -27.95 12.56
C GLU A 205 -19.14 -27.77 13.56
N GLU A 206 -19.52 -26.53 13.89
CA GLU A 206 -20.68 -26.26 14.75
C GLU A 206 -21.99 -26.84 14.16
N ILE A 207 -22.17 -26.80 12.83
CA ILE A 207 -23.33 -27.42 12.18
C ILE A 207 -23.34 -28.94 12.43
N GLN A 208 -22.19 -29.60 12.28
CA GLN A 208 -22.10 -31.05 12.48
C GLN A 208 -22.53 -31.45 13.89
N VAL A 209 -22.07 -30.72 14.92
CA VAL A 209 -22.46 -30.98 16.32
C VAL A 209 -23.97 -30.87 16.51
N PHE A 210 -24.62 -29.84 15.95
CA PHE A 210 -26.06 -29.68 16.09
C PHE A 210 -26.88 -30.67 15.26
N GLU A 211 -26.37 -31.12 14.11
CA GLU A 211 -26.99 -32.20 13.33
C GLU A 211 -26.96 -33.52 14.08
N GLU A 212 -25.80 -33.91 14.63
CA GLU A 212 -25.65 -35.11 15.46
C GLU A 212 -26.59 -35.05 16.68
N LEU A 213 -26.65 -33.89 17.34
CA LEU A 213 -27.56 -33.68 18.47
C LEU A 213 -29.02 -33.80 18.05
N LEU A 214 -29.41 -33.29 16.88
CA LEU A 214 -30.78 -33.40 16.36
C LEU A 214 -31.13 -34.85 15.99
N GLU A 215 -30.23 -35.56 15.32
CA GLU A 215 -30.41 -36.97 14.93
C GLU A 215 -30.68 -37.86 16.16
N ILE A 216 -29.93 -37.64 17.25
CA ILE A 216 -30.14 -38.32 18.53
C ILE A 216 -31.56 -38.06 19.08
N ALA A 217 -32.09 -36.83 18.96
CA ALA A 217 -33.44 -36.49 19.43
C ALA A 217 -34.53 -37.12 18.56
N GLU A 218 -34.32 -37.20 17.25
CA GLU A 218 -35.26 -37.77 16.29
C GLU A 218 -35.37 -39.28 16.45
N ALA A 219 -34.24 -39.99 16.55
CA ALA A 219 -34.21 -41.42 16.84
C ALA A 219 -34.95 -41.75 18.15
N ARG A 220 -34.82 -40.87 19.14
CA ARG A 220 -35.47 -40.98 20.46
C ARG A 220 -36.97 -40.73 20.42
N GLN A 221 -37.44 -39.78 19.61
CA GLN A 221 -38.88 -39.54 19.42
C GLN A 221 -39.59 -40.80 18.94
N ILE A 222 -38.97 -41.54 18.03
CA ILE A 222 -39.50 -42.81 17.50
C ILE A 222 -39.64 -43.86 18.61
N GLY A 223 -38.64 -43.98 19.48
CA GLY A 223 -38.66 -44.89 20.63
C GLY A 223 -39.73 -44.54 21.65
N LEU A 224 -39.78 -43.28 22.10
CA LEU A 224 -40.77 -42.81 23.06
C LEU A 224 -42.20 -42.95 22.54
N ALA A 225 -42.43 -42.69 21.25
CA ALA A 225 -43.76 -42.84 20.64
C ALA A 225 -44.27 -44.28 20.69
N ARG A 226 -43.36 -45.25 20.62
CA ARG A 226 -43.69 -46.67 20.78
C ARG A 226 -44.03 -47.00 22.24
N GLU A 227 -43.18 -46.60 23.18
CA GLU A 227 -43.39 -46.85 24.62
C GLU A 227 -44.70 -46.23 25.15
N VAL A 228 -45.06 -45.03 24.70
CA VAL A 228 -46.33 -44.38 25.07
C VAL A 228 -47.53 -45.13 24.47
N ARG A 229 -47.42 -45.63 23.23
CA ARG A 229 -48.50 -46.41 22.60
C ARG A 229 -48.74 -47.74 23.30
N GLU A 230 -47.66 -48.35 23.80
CA GLU A 230 -47.69 -49.60 24.57
C GLU A 230 -48.09 -49.38 26.04
N GLY A 231 -48.30 -48.13 26.47
CA GLY A 231 -48.69 -47.77 27.84
C GLY A 231 -47.54 -47.82 28.86
N ALA A 232 -46.29 -48.02 28.41
CA ALA A 232 -45.11 -48.10 29.26
C ALA A 232 -44.63 -46.72 29.76
N ARG A 233 -45.05 -45.63 29.11
CA ARG A 233 -44.68 -44.24 29.47
C ARG A 233 -45.88 -43.28 29.37
N PRO A 234 -45.90 -42.21 30.19
CA PRO A 234 -46.92 -41.17 30.09
C PRO A 234 -46.71 -40.29 28.85
N ARG A 235 -47.81 -39.81 28.26
CA ARG A 235 -47.78 -38.95 27.06
C ARG A 235 -46.97 -37.66 27.22
N ILE A 236 -46.82 -37.16 28.46
CA ILE A 236 -46.03 -35.95 28.75
C ILE A 236 -44.55 -36.08 28.29
N ALA A 237 -44.00 -37.30 28.28
CA ALA A 237 -42.64 -37.56 27.79
C ALA A 237 -42.47 -37.22 26.30
N LEU A 238 -43.53 -37.36 25.49
CA LEU A 238 -43.51 -36.95 24.09
C LEU A 238 -43.52 -35.43 23.95
N THR A 239 -44.27 -34.73 24.81
CA THR A 239 -44.28 -33.26 24.81
C THR A 239 -42.92 -32.69 25.20
N GLU A 240 -42.24 -33.29 26.18
CA GLU A 240 -40.89 -32.90 26.58
C GLU A 240 -39.86 -33.15 25.46
N ASN A 241 -39.92 -34.32 24.79
CA ASN A 241 -39.02 -34.60 23.67
C ASN A 241 -39.29 -33.70 22.46
N GLU A 242 -40.56 -33.36 22.18
CA GLU A 242 -40.93 -32.40 21.14
C GLU A 242 -40.35 -31.00 21.42
N GLN A 243 -40.39 -30.54 22.68
CA GLN A 243 -39.74 -29.29 23.07
C GLN A 243 -38.23 -29.32 22.80
N ASN A 244 -37.55 -30.42 23.13
CA ASN A 244 -36.12 -30.60 22.87
C ASN A 244 -35.82 -30.63 21.36
N LEU A 245 -36.67 -31.28 20.56
CA LEU A 245 -36.55 -31.32 19.10
C LEU A 245 -36.64 -29.91 18.51
N LEU A 246 -37.65 -29.13 18.91
CA LEU A 246 -37.82 -27.74 18.46
C LEU A 246 -36.60 -26.88 18.82
N ARG A 247 -36.07 -27.01 20.05
CA ARG A 247 -34.87 -26.28 20.47
C ARG A 247 -33.64 -26.65 19.64
N ARG A 248 -33.40 -27.95 19.40
CA ARG A 248 -32.27 -28.44 18.59
C ARG A 248 -32.38 -27.99 17.13
N ARG A 249 -33.59 -27.98 16.56
CA ARG A 249 -33.85 -27.42 15.22
C ARG A 249 -33.53 -25.94 15.14
N THR A 250 -33.93 -25.15 16.14
CA THR A 250 -33.57 -23.72 16.20
C THR A 250 -32.06 -23.53 16.20
N LEU A 251 -31.33 -24.26 17.04
CA LEU A 251 -29.86 -24.18 17.11
C LEU A 251 -29.20 -24.54 15.77
N LEU A 252 -29.69 -25.59 15.10
CA LEU A 252 -29.19 -25.97 13.78
C LEU A 252 -29.44 -24.89 12.72
N GLU A 253 -30.63 -24.29 12.69
CA GLU A 253 -30.92 -23.20 11.73
C GLU A 253 -30.09 -21.95 12.02
N GLU A 254 -29.80 -21.64 13.28
CA GLU A 254 -28.88 -20.56 13.65
C GLU A 254 -27.44 -20.87 13.19
N ALA A 255 -26.96 -22.09 13.39
CA ALA A 255 -25.64 -22.53 12.93
C ALA A 255 -25.52 -22.47 11.40
N LYS A 256 -26.54 -22.92 10.65
CA LYS A 256 -26.60 -22.79 9.19
C LYS A 256 -26.52 -21.34 8.73
N ARG A 257 -27.27 -20.44 9.38
CA ARG A 257 -27.18 -19.00 9.09
C ARG A 257 -25.77 -18.46 9.37
N ASN A 258 -25.17 -18.83 10.50
CA ASN A 258 -23.81 -18.38 10.86
C ASN A 258 -22.77 -18.87 9.86
N PHE A 259 -22.87 -20.12 9.41
CA PHE A 259 -22.03 -20.68 8.35
C PHE A 259 -22.17 -19.92 7.04
N LEU A 260 -23.39 -19.60 6.60
CA LEU A 260 -23.62 -18.80 5.39
C LEU A 260 -22.96 -17.42 5.50
N THR A 261 -23.07 -16.75 6.67
CA THR A 261 -22.39 -15.48 6.92
C THR A 261 -20.86 -15.61 6.87
N ALA A 262 -20.31 -16.67 7.45
CA ALA A 262 -18.88 -16.95 7.43
C ALA A 262 -18.38 -17.29 6.01
N ALA A 263 -19.14 -18.08 5.25
CA ALA A 263 -18.86 -18.41 3.86
C ALA A 263 -18.86 -17.15 2.98
N ASN A 264 -19.85 -16.26 3.13
CA ASN A 264 -19.88 -14.98 2.42
C ASN A 264 -18.67 -14.10 2.78
N SER A 265 -18.28 -14.10 4.05
CA SER A 265 -17.12 -13.34 4.54
C SER A 265 -15.79 -13.89 3.98
N LEU A 266 -15.65 -15.21 3.88
CA LEU A 266 -14.52 -15.86 3.21
C LEU A 266 -14.53 -15.60 1.69
N GLY A 267 -15.72 -15.65 1.08
CA GLY A 267 -15.89 -15.41 -0.36
C GLY A 267 -15.52 -14.01 -0.82
N PHE A 268 -15.44 -13.04 0.09
CA PHE A 268 -14.89 -11.71 -0.19
C PHE A 268 -13.40 -11.75 -0.57
N TYR A 269 -12.63 -12.67 0.05
CA TYR A 269 -11.20 -12.87 -0.17
C TYR A 269 -10.89 -13.96 -1.22
N LEU A 270 -11.88 -14.80 -1.55
CA LEU A 270 -11.75 -15.90 -2.50
C LEU A 270 -12.26 -15.50 -3.88
N ARG A 271 -11.38 -15.43 -4.88
CA ARG A 271 -11.74 -15.07 -6.26
C ARG A 271 -11.10 -15.99 -7.29
N ASP A 272 -11.78 -16.13 -8.43
CA ASP A 272 -11.23 -16.81 -9.61
C ASP A 272 -10.23 -15.92 -10.38
N SER A 273 -9.60 -16.49 -11.40
CA SER A 273 -8.66 -15.80 -12.30
C SER A 273 -9.28 -14.58 -13.01
N SER A 274 -10.60 -14.53 -13.15
CA SER A 274 -11.34 -13.40 -13.72
C SER A 274 -11.72 -12.33 -12.68
N GLY A 275 -11.35 -12.52 -11.41
CA GLY A 275 -11.62 -11.60 -10.31
C GLY A 275 -13.02 -11.71 -9.71
N ARG A 276 -13.82 -12.71 -10.10
CA ARG A 276 -15.17 -12.92 -9.55
C ARG A 276 -15.08 -13.60 -8.19
N MET A 277 -15.92 -13.18 -7.25
CA MET A 277 -16.01 -13.78 -5.91
C MET A 277 -16.56 -15.20 -6.00
N ILE A 278 -15.96 -16.11 -5.24
CA ILE A 278 -16.43 -17.48 -5.04
C ILE A 278 -16.89 -17.61 -3.60
N VAL A 279 -18.13 -18.03 -3.38
CA VAL A 279 -18.61 -18.37 -2.03
C VAL A 279 -18.39 -19.86 -1.81
N PRO A 280 -17.55 -20.27 -0.84
CA PRO A 280 -17.29 -21.67 -0.60
C PRO A 280 -18.50 -22.38 0.00
N THR A 281 -18.69 -23.64 -0.40
CA THR A 281 -19.82 -24.46 0.04
C THR A 281 -19.42 -25.44 1.14
N ARG A 282 -20.40 -26.09 1.76
CA ARG A 282 -20.15 -27.04 2.86
C ARG A 282 -19.32 -28.25 2.40
N GLU A 283 -19.47 -28.68 1.16
CA GLU A 283 -18.75 -29.81 0.57
C GLU A 283 -17.25 -29.55 0.42
N GLN A 284 -16.84 -28.28 0.51
CA GLN A 284 -15.44 -27.86 0.46
C GLN A 284 -14.80 -27.80 1.84
N LEU A 285 -15.52 -28.08 2.93
CA LEU A 285 -14.93 -28.11 4.27
C LEU A 285 -13.79 -29.15 4.32
N PRO A 286 -12.62 -28.78 4.88
CA PRO A 286 -11.51 -29.71 5.03
C PRO A 286 -11.80 -30.74 6.13
N ASP A 287 -11.13 -31.90 6.04
CA ASP A 287 -10.99 -32.81 7.16
C ASP A 287 -10.03 -32.20 8.19
N THR A 288 -10.56 -31.73 9.32
CA THR A 288 -9.78 -31.00 10.34
C THR A 288 -8.72 -31.86 11.00
N SER A 289 -8.87 -33.18 11.01
CA SER A 289 -7.85 -34.13 11.49
C SER A 289 -6.57 -34.15 10.65
N ARG A 290 -6.64 -33.66 9.41
CA ARG A 290 -5.51 -33.59 8.46
C ARG A 290 -4.87 -32.22 8.39
N LEU A 291 -5.44 -31.23 9.08
CA LEU A 291 -4.89 -29.88 9.12
C LEU A 291 -3.67 -29.83 10.03
N LYS A 292 -2.75 -28.92 9.72
CA LYS A 292 -1.56 -28.70 10.53
C LYS A 292 -1.98 -28.25 11.93
N ALA A 293 -1.40 -28.89 12.95
CA ALA A 293 -1.58 -28.50 14.34
C ALA A 293 -0.93 -27.13 14.60
N ILE A 294 -1.50 -26.38 15.56
CA ILE A 294 -0.95 -25.10 15.98
C ILE A 294 0.43 -25.36 16.63
N PRO A 295 1.48 -24.61 16.26
CA PRO A 295 2.79 -24.78 16.88
C PRO A 295 2.75 -24.50 18.39
N PRO A 296 3.54 -25.21 19.21
CA PRO A 296 3.63 -24.95 20.64
C PRO A 296 4.21 -23.54 20.90
N VAL A 297 3.77 -22.90 21.99
CA VAL A 297 4.17 -21.52 22.35
C VAL A 297 5.69 -21.37 22.40
N GLU A 298 6.40 -22.38 22.89
CA GLU A 298 7.85 -22.38 23.06
C GLU A 298 8.59 -22.24 21.73
N ALA A 299 8.06 -22.84 20.66
CA ALA A 299 8.65 -22.72 19.33
C ALA A 299 8.50 -21.30 18.76
N LEU A 300 7.46 -20.57 19.16
CA LEU A 300 7.14 -19.22 18.69
C LEU A 300 7.83 -18.15 19.55
N LEU A 301 8.05 -18.40 20.84
CA LEU A 301 8.80 -17.50 21.72
C LEU A 301 10.32 -17.49 21.47
N ALA A 302 10.83 -18.40 20.64
CA ALA A 302 12.25 -18.47 20.28
C ALA A 302 12.72 -17.28 19.40
N VAL A 303 11.79 -16.52 18.82
CA VAL A 303 12.11 -15.38 17.94
C VAL A 303 12.42 -14.12 18.78
N PRO A 304 13.56 -13.43 18.57
CA PRO A 304 13.89 -12.21 19.31
C PRO A 304 12.95 -11.06 18.94
N LEU A 305 11.94 -10.83 19.79
CA LEU A 305 10.87 -9.84 19.54
C LEU A 305 11.36 -8.42 19.27
N ASN A 306 12.47 -8.01 19.89
CA ASN A 306 13.05 -6.69 19.65
C ASN A 306 13.49 -6.51 18.19
N GLU A 307 14.10 -7.53 17.58
CA GLU A 307 14.53 -7.46 16.18
C GLU A 307 13.32 -7.43 15.24
N VAL A 308 12.31 -8.25 15.56
CA VAL A 308 11.03 -8.27 14.83
C VAL A 308 10.38 -6.88 14.86
N ILE A 309 10.21 -6.28 16.04
CA ILE A 309 9.61 -4.96 16.21
C ILE A 309 10.37 -3.91 15.39
N GLN A 310 11.71 -3.89 15.45
CA GLN A 310 12.53 -2.92 14.73
C GLN A 310 12.48 -3.08 13.20
N ASN A 311 12.19 -4.28 12.70
CA ASN A 311 12.10 -4.55 11.27
C ASN A 311 10.69 -4.37 10.70
N ARG A 312 9.70 -4.04 11.53
CA ARG A 312 8.31 -3.84 11.10
C ARG A 312 8.15 -2.74 10.04
N PRO A 313 7.29 -2.92 9.02
CA PRO A 313 7.16 -1.95 7.93
C PRO A 313 6.61 -0.62 8.42
N GLU A 314 5.74 -0.62 9.45
CA GLU A 314 5.21 0.62 10.02
C GLU A 314 6.33 1.50 10.58
N LEU A 315 7.31 0.91 11.27
CA LEU A 315 8.47 1.66 11.77
C LEU A 315 9.42 2.07 10.64
N GLN A 316 9.55 1.26 9.59
CA GLN A 316 10.31 1.64 8.40
C GLN A 316 9.68 2.85 7.69
N THR A 317 8.35 2.90 7.57
CA THR A 317 7.62 4.06 7.04
C THR A 317 7.90 5.32 7.87
N PHE A 318 7.99 5.21 9.20
CA PHE A 318 8.41 6.32 10.05
C PHE A 318 9.87 6.75 9.86
N ARG A 319 10.79 5.81 9.59
CA ARG A 319 12.18 6.17 9.25
C ARG A 319 12.23 7.01 7.97
N LEU A 320 11.49 6.62 6.94
CA LEU A 320 11.38 7.40 5.70
C LEU A 320 10.74 8.77 5.93
N ALA A 321 9.69 8.85 6.76
CA ALA A 321 9.04 10.12 7.11
C ALA A 321 10.00 11.07 7.85
N LEU A 322 10.80 10.55 8.78
CA LEU A 322 11.84 11.32 9.47
C LEU A 322 12.92 11.81 8.51
N GLU A 323 13.36 10.97 7.57
CA GLU A 323 14.33 11.37 6.55
C GLU A 323 13.80 12.50 5.66
N ARG A 324 12.54 12.40 5.19
CA ARG A 324 11.86 13.48 4.44
C ARG A 324 11.78 14.77 5.25
N ALA A 325 11.43 14.68 6.53
CA ALA A 325 11.35 15.83 7.43
C ALA A 325 12.73 16.48 7.67
N THR A 326 13.77 15.68 7.87
CA THR A 326 15.16 16.15 7.99
C THR A 326 15.62 16.85 6.71
N ASN A 327 15.44 16.22 5.55
CA ASN A 327 15.78 16.83 4.26
C ASN A 327 15.07 18.16 4.04
N ARG A 328 13.82 18.27 4.52
CA ARG A 328 13.06 19.53 4.47
C ARG A 328 13.66 20.59 5.38
N VAL A 329 14.07 20.25 6.61
CA VAL A 329 14.80 21.16 7.50
C VAL A 329 16.09 21.65 6.84
N GLU A 330 16.85 20.76 6.20
CA GLU A 330 18.07 21.13 5.49
C GLU A 330 17.80 22.11 4.33
N LEU A 331 16.77 21.87 3.52
CA LEU A 331 16.34 22.79 2.47
C LEU A 331 15.96 24.16 3.05
N ARG A 332 15.18 24.22 4.14
CA ARG A 332 14.79 25.50 4.77
C ARG A 332 15.95 26.21 5.45
N ARG A 333 16.95 25.47 5.93
CA ARG A 333 18.20 26.05 6.43
C ARG A 333 19.02 26.63 5.27
N ASN A 334 19.01 25.98 4.09
CA ASN A 334 19.61 26.51 2.87
C ASN A 334 18.94 27.83 2.42
N ASP A 335 17.61 27.96 2.54
CA ASP A 335 16.85 29.21 2.24
C ASP A 335 17.32 30.43 3.06
N LEU A 336 18.05 30.25 4.18
CA LEU A 336 18.58 31.35 5.00
C LEU A 336 19.94 31.87 4.54
N GLN A 337 20.66 31.13 3.70
CA GLN A 337 21.98 31.50 3.19
C GLN A 337 21.87 32.64 2.17
N PRO A 338 22.86 33.53 2.02
CA PRO A 338 22.95 34.42 0.86
C PRO A 338 22.96 33.65 -0.46
N GLN A 339 22.33 34.20 -1.50
CA GLN A 339 22.45 33.67 -2.85
C GLN A 339 23.65 34.35 -3.52
N LEU A 340 24.66 33.57 -3.87
CA LEU A 340 25.86 34.02 -4.56
C LEU A 340 25.99 33.21 -5.84
N ASP A 341 25.71 33.83 -6.97
CA ASP A 341 25.74 33.19 -8.28
C ASP A 341 26.93 33.70 -9.08
N ALA A 342 27.64 32.79 -9.74
CA ALA A 342 28.66 33.11 -10.72
C ALA A 342 28.16 32.74 -12.12
N SER A 343 28.40 33.61 -13.10
CA SER A 343 28.07 33.36 -14.50
C SER A 343 29.28 33.54 -15.41
N VAL A 344 29.34 32.73 -16.45
CA VAL A 344 30.26 32.89 -17.56
C VAL A 344 29.46 32.75 -18.84
N GLU A 345 29.56 33.74 -19.72
CA GLU A 345 28.91 33.75 -21.03
C GLU A 345 29.94 34.06 -22.11
N VAL A 346 29.82 33.38 -23.23
CA VAL A 346 30.55 33.68 -24.46
C VAL A 346 29.52 33.87 -25.56
N SER A 347 29.57 35.01 -26.26
CA SER A 347 28.73 35.24 -27.42
C SER A 347 29.52 35.75 -28.62
N ARG A 348 28.96 35.47 -29.80
CA ARG A 348 29.52 35.91 -31.07
C ARG A 348 28.42 36.07 -32.10
N ASP A 349 28.50 37.19 -32.81
CA ASP A 349 27.67 37.48 -33.96
C ASP A 349 28.31 36.98 -35.25
N PHE A 350 27.47 36.61 -36.21
CA PHE A 350 27.89 36.06 -37.49
C PHE A 350 27.27 36.83 -38.66
N GLY A 351 27.97 36.80 -39.80
CA GLY A 351 27.50 37.40 -41.05
C GLY A 351 27.93 38.85 -41.23
N ALA A 352 27.33 39.51 -42.23
CA ALA A 352 27.59 40.92 -42.47
C ALA A 352 27.07 41.78 -41.30
N ILE A 353 27.70 42.94 -41.11
CA ILE A 353 27.33 43.92 -40.07
C ILE A 353 25.82 44.22 -40.13
N GLY A 354 25.15 44.02 -39.01
CA GLY A 354 23.71 44.25 -38.85
C GLY A 354 23.34 45.71 -38.62
N ASP A 355 22.05 45.95 -38.37
CA ASP A 355 21.50 47.30 -38.18
C ASP A 355 22.00 47.98 -36.89
N GLY A 356 22.59 47.20 -35.97
CA GLY A 356 23.27 47.68 -34.75
C GLY A 356 24.68 48.24 -34.97
N GLY A 357 25.29 48.04 -36.14
CA GLY A 357 26.62 48.57 -36.48
C GLY A 357 27.80 47.65 -36.14
N PRO A 358 29.05 48.08 -36.41
CA PRO A 358 30.25 47.21 -36.40
C PRO A 358 30.67 46.76 -35.01
N THR A 359 30.17 47.36 -33.94
CA THR A 359 30.52 47.02 -32.55
C THR A 359 30.09 45.61 -32.15
N PHE A 360 29.17 45.01 -32.90
CA PHE A 360 28.68 43.64 -32.66
C PHE A 360 29.54 42.57 -33.36
N ASP A 361 30.44 42.94 -34.28
CA ASP A 361 31.32 42.00 -34.99
C ASP A 361 32.57 41.63 -34.16
N SER A 362 32.33 41.07 -32.97
CA SER A 362 33.39 40.59 -32.09
C SER A 362 32.97 39.37 -31.26
N THR A 363 33.91 38.75 -30.55
CA THR A 363 33.62 37.68 -29.61
C THR A 363 33.67 38.24 -28.20
N ASP A 364 32.53 38.23 -27.53
CA ASP A 364 32.39 38.76 -26.19
C ASP A 364 32.48 37.62 -25.17
N THR A 365 33.26 37.84 -24.11
CA THR A 365 33.30 36.96 -22.95
C THR A 365 32.94 37.77 -21.72
N VAL A 366 31.85 37.39 -21.07
CA VAL A 366 31.31 38.10 -19.91
C VAL A 366 31.38 37.16 -18.71
N VAL A 367 31.98 37.65 -17.62
CA VAL A 367 31.97 36.97 -16.33
C VAL A 367 31.23 37.85 -15.34
N GLY A 368 30.28 37.27 -14.61
CA GLY A 368 29.44 37.97 -13.65
C GLY A 368 29.45 37.28 -12.30
N VAL A 369 29.29 38.08 -11.24
CA VAL A 369 28.99 37.57 -9.90
C VAL A 369 27.84 38.39 -9.34
N THR A 370 26.78 37.71 -8.89
CA THR A 370 25.59 38.34 -8.33
C THR A 370 25.40 37.88 -6.89
N LEU A 371 25.35 38.83 -5.95
CA LEU A 371 25.08 38.56 -4.54
C LEU A 371 23.71 39.13 -4.14
N THR A 372 22.80 38.25 -3.74
CA THR A 372 21.47 38.60 -3.25
C THR A 372 21.33 38.22 -1.77
N VAL A 373 21.08 39.22 -0.92
CA VAL A 373 20.93 39.03 0.54
C VAL A 373 19.59 39.62 1.03
N PRO A 374 18.57 38.80 1.32
CA PRO A 374 17.39 39.29 2.00
C PRO A 374 17.75 39.65 3.44
N LEU A 375 17.57 40.91 3.85
CA LEU A 375 18.00 41.37 5.19
C LEU A 375 17.04 40.90 6.30
N GLN A 376 15.73 40.94 6.05
CA GLN A 376 14.72 40.65 7.09
C GLN A 376 14.48 39.14 7.30
N ARG A 377 14.56 38.31 6.25
CA ARG A 377 14.45 36.83 6.26
C ARG A 377 13.26 36.22 7.03
N ARG A 378 12.19 36.99 7.27
CA ARG A 378 11.05 36.54 8.09
C ARG A 378 10.37 35.31 7.52
N GLU A 379 10.17 35.27 6.20
CA GLU A 379 9.57 34.11 5.52
C GLU A 379 10.44 32.86 5.66
N ALA A 380 11.72 32.94 5.30
CA ALA A 380 12.65 31.81 5.39
C ALA A 380 12.80 31.28 6.84
N ARG A 381 12.85 32.17 7.83
CA ARG A 381 12.86 31.79 9.25
C ARG A 381 11.57 31.08 9.66
N GLY A 382 10.41 31.64 9.32
CA GLY A 382 9.12 31.00 9.64
C GLY A 382 8.97 29.61 8.98
N ARG A 383 9.44 29.45 7.74
CA ARG A 383 9.44 28.13 7.06
C ARG A 383 10.40 27.14 7.72
N LEU A 384 11.56 27.58 8.21
CA LEU A 384 12.49 26.72 8.96
C LEU A 384 11.90 26.30 10.31
N GLU A 385 11.40 27.24 11.11
CA GLU A 385 10.79 26.94 12.42
C GLU A 385 9.62 25.95 12.29
N ARG A 386 8.81 26.11 11.23
CA ARG A 386 7.75 25.15 10.88
C ARG A 386 8.32 23.77 10.56
N ALA A 387 9.33 23.68 9.70
CA ALA A 387 9.93 22.39 9.32
C ALA A 387 10.56 21.67 10.53
N GLU A 388 11.21 22.42 11.44
CA GLU A 388 11.76 21.86 12.68
C GLU A 388 10.66 21.38 13.63
N ALA A 389 9.51 22.06 13.68
CA ALA A 389 8.35 21.60 14.44
C ALA A 389 7.73 20.33 13.85
N GLU A 390 7.58 20.24 12.52
CA GLU A 390 7.10 19.05 11.81
C GLU A 390 8.05 17.84 12.02
N LEU A 391 9.37 18.06 12.06
CA LEU A 391 10.35 17.02 12.41
C LEU A 391 10.12 16.49 13.83
N ARG A 392 10.06 17.38 14.83
CA ARG A 392 9.79 16.99 16.23
C ARG A 392 8.45 16.27 16.40
N GLU A 393 7.42 16.71 15.68
CA GLU A 393 6.13 16.02 15.66
C GLU A 393 6.27 14.58 15.14
N THR A 394 7.02 14.39 14.06
CA THR A 394 7.27 13.09 13.44
C THR A 394 8.05 12.16 14.38
N GLU A 395 9.06 12.68 15.10
CA GLU A 395 9.80 11.95 16.13
C GLU A 395 8.90 11.47 17.27
N LEU A 396 8.03 12.35 17.79
CA LEU A 396 7.07 12.00 18.83
C LEU A 396 6.06 10.95 18.33
N ARG A 397 5.61 11.07 17.08
CA ARG A 397 4.70 10.10 16.46
C ARG A 397 5.35 8.73 16.30
N GLN A 398 6.61 8.68 15.88
CA GLN A 398 7.38 7.43 15.81
C GLN A 398 7.45 6.74 17.18
N ARG A 399 7.80 7.49 18.24
CA ARG A 399 7.86 6.94 19.62
C ARG A 399 6.52 6.37 20.05
N ARG A 400 5.43 7.12 19.88
CA ARG A 400 4.07 6.65 20.21
C ARG A 400 3.70 5.37 19.47
N ILE A 401 4.03 5.26 18.18
CA ILE A 401 3.73 4.06 17.39
C ILE A 401 4.61 2.89 17.80
N ALA A 402 5.88 3.11 18.12
CA ALA A 402 6.75 2.07 18.66
C ALA A 402 6.23 1.51 20.00
N ASP A 403 5.75 2.38 20.91
CA ASP A 403 5.13 1.98 22.17
C ASP A 403 3.83 1.19 21.94
N GLN A 404 3.00 1.63 20.98
CA GLN A 404 1.77 0.95 20.59
C GLN A 404 2.06 -0.46 20.04
N ILE A 405 3.02 -0.59 19.12
CA ILE A 405 3.42 -1.88 18.55
C ILE A 405 3.96 -2.81 19.64
N THR A 406 4.80 -2.30 20.53
CA THR A 406 5.36 -3.10 21.64
C THR A 406 4.25 -3.65 22.55
N THR A 407 3.25 -2.81 22.85
CA THR A 407 2.08 -3.20 23.63
C THR A 407 1.21 -4.21 22.90
N GLU A 408 0.97 -4.00 21.60
CA GLU A 408 0.15 -4.87 20.76
C GLU A 408 0.77 -6.27 20.62
N VAL A 409 2.07 -6.36 20.33
CA VAL A 409 2.81 -7.63 20.25
C VAL A 409 2.75 -8.38 21.59
N SER A 410 2.93 -7.67 22.71
CA SER A 410 2.84 -8.26 24.04
C SER A 410 1.45 -8.83 24.33
N ASN A 411 0.39 -8.11 23.95
CA ASN A 411 -0.99 -8.58 24.09
C ASN A 411 -1.28 -9.78 23.18
N ILE A 412 -0.79 -9.78 21.94
CA ILE A 412 -0.95 -10.90 21.00
C ILE A 412 -0.31 -12.16 21.57
N LEU A 413 0.88 -12.06 22.15
CA LEU A 413 1.56 -13.19 22.79
C LEU A 413 0.77 -13.73 23.99
N ALA A 414 0.31 -12.86 24.88
CA ALA A 414 -0.48 -13.26 26.05
C ALA A 414 -1.82 -13.89 25.64
N ASN A 415 -2.48 -13.34 24.62
CA ASN A 415 -3.72 -13.90 24.08
C ASN A 415 -3.48 -15.27 23.43
N PHE A 416 -2.38 -15.41 22.69
CA PHE A 416 -2.02 -16.66 22.03
C PHE A 416 -1.72 -17.78 23.04
N SER A 417 -0.89 -17.52 24.05
CA SER A 417 -0.61 -18.53 25.10
C SER A 417 -1.87 -18.93 25.86
N THR A 418 -2.76 -17.97 26.13
CA THR A 418 -4.03 -18.22 26.81
C THR A 418 -4.99 -19.02 25.92
N ALA A 419 -5.08 -18.69 24.63
CA ALA A 419 -5.95 -19.38 23.69
C ALA A 419 -5.58 -20.87 23.55
N LEU A 420 -4.28 -21.19 23.49
CA LEU A 420 -3.81 -22.57 23.47
C LEU A 420 -4.17 -23.32 24.76
N THR A 421 -3.93 -22.71 25.92
CA THR A 421 -4.32 -23.31 27.20
C THR A 421 -5.82 -23.56 27.28
N LEU A 422 -6.64 -22.64 26.76
CA LEU A 422 -8.10 -22.79 26.74
C LEU A 422 -8.55 -23.88 25.77
N ALA A 423 -7.87 -24.05 24.63
CA ALA A 423 -8.14 -25.14 23.69
C ALA A 423 -7.90 -26.51 24.34
N ASP A 424 -6.76 -26.70 25.01
CA ASP A 424 -6.42 -27.94 25.71
C ASP A 424 -7.45 -28.27 26.82
N LEU A 425 -7.85 -27.26 27.59
CA LEU A 425 -8.86 -27.42 28.65
C LEU A 425 -10.24 -27.77 28.08
N ALA A 426 -10.63 -27.16 26.96
CA ALA A 426 -11.92 -27.43 26.31
C ALA A 426 -11.95 -28.83 25.70
N GLU A 427 -10.85 -29.31 25.14
CA GLU A 427 -10.74 -30.70 24.65
C GLU A 427 -10.88 -31.71 25.79
N ALA A 428 -10.21 -31.48 26.93
CA ALA A 428 -10.38 -32.30 28.13
C ALA A 428 -11.81 -32.27 28.69
N GLU A 429 -12.50 -31.13 28.59
CA GLU A 429 -13.92 -31.02 28.97
C GLU A 429 -14.81 -31.86 28.05
N VAL A 430 -14.56 -31.87 26.74
CA VAL A 430 -15.29 -32.69 25.76
C VAL A 430 -15.12 -34.18 26.08
N GLU A 431 -13.91 -34.63 26.37
CA GLU A 431 -13.64 -36.02 26.74
C GLU A 431 -14.46 -36.43 27.97
N GLN A 432 -14.42 -35.59 29.02
CA GLN A 432 -15.13 -35.86 30.26
C GLN A 432 -16.66 -35.79 30.10
N ALA A 433 -17.17 -34.83 29.35
CA ALA A 433 -18.60 -34.70 29.06
C ALA A 433 -19.10 -35.90 28.24
N THR A 434 -18.32 -36.37 27.27
CA THR A 434 -18.64 -37.55 26.45
C THR A 434 -18.66 -38.82 27.31
N SER A 435 -17.67 -39.00 28.19
CA SER A 435 -17.65 -40.11 29.16
C SER A 435 -18.90 -40.13 30.05
N MET A 436 -19.33 -38.96 30.54
CA MET A 436 -20.56 -38.82 31.33
C MET A 436 -21.83 -39.17 30.54
N VAL A 437 -21.92 -38.81 29.26
CA VAL A 437 -23.03 -39.23 28.39
C VAL A 437 -23.07 -40.76 28.28
N GLN A 438 -21.94 -41.42 28.05
CA GLN A 438 -21.88 -42.88 27.91
C GLN A 438 -22.26 -43.60 29.21
N ALA A 439 -21.80 -43.09 30.35
CA ALA A 439 -22.16 -43.61 31.66
C ALA A 439 -23.68 -43.50 31.91
N GLU A 440 -24.27 -42.33 31.66
CA GLU A 440 -25.69 -42.10 31.91
C GLU A 440 -26.59 -42.88 30.93
N ARG A 441 -26.20 -42.98 29.65
CA ARG A 441 -26.87 -43.85 28.67
C ARG A 441 -26.87 -45.31 29.11
N THR A 442 -25.78 -45.78 29.71
CA THR A 442 -25.67 -47.15 30.22
C THR A 442 -26.56 -47.36 31.46
N ARG A 443 -26.57 -46.42 32.42
CA ARG A 443 -27.44 -46.47 33.59
C ARG A 443 -28.92 -46.45 33.22
N PHE A 444 -29.30 -45.60 32.27
CA PHE A 444 -30.67 -45.53 31.75
C PHE A 444 -31.10 -46.85 31.10
N ARG A 445 -30.23 -47.46 30.27
CA ARG A 445 -30.51 -48.78 29.65
C ARG A 445 -30.70 -49.91 30.66
N LEU A 446 -30.03 -49.82 31.82
CA LEU A 446 -30.16 -50.76 32.94
C LEU A 446 -31.33 -50.44 33.88
N GLY A 447 -32.12 -49.40 33.59
CA GLY A 447 -33.27 -48.99 34.40
C GLY A 447 -32.93 -48.22 35.68
N ALA A 448 -31.66 -47.85 35.86
CA ALA A 448 -31.15 -47.16 37.06
C ALA A 448 -30.91 -45.65 36.85
N GLY A 449 -31.45 -45.08 35.78
CA GLY A 449 -31.28 -43.67 35.40
C GLY A 449 -32.57 -43.03 34.89
N ASP A 450 -32.56 -41.70 34.82
CA ASP A 450 -33.67 -40.89 34.32
C ASP A 450 -33.34 -40.36 32.92
N PHE A 451 -34.34 -40.38 32.05
CA PHE A 451 -34.27 -39.86 30.68
C PHE A 451 -33.91 -38.37 30.66
N PHE A 452 -34.47 -37.59 31.59
CA PHE A 452 -34.14 -36.17 31.72
C PHE A 452 -32.63 -35.97 31.91
N LEU A 453 -31.99 -36.80 32.74
CA LEU A 453 -30.56 -36.71 33.00
C LEU A 453 -29.73 -37.06 31.75
N VAL A 454 -30.13 -38.05 30.96
CA VAL A 454 -29.48 -38.36 29.67
C VAL A 454 -29.56 -37.16 28.72
N ASN A 455 -30.72 -36.51 28.60
CA ASN A 455 -30.88 -35.33 27.75
C ASN A 455 -29.96 -34.18 28.17
N VAL A 456 -29.92 -33.89 29.47
CA VAL A 456 -29.06 -32.84 30.03
C VAL A 456 -27.58 -33.15 29.78
N ARG A 457 -27.15 -34.41 29.93
CA ARG A 457 -25.76 -34.81 29.65
C ARG A 457 -25.41 -34.68 28.18
N GLU A 458 -26.30 -35.07 27.27
CA GLU A 458 -26.08 -34.90 25.83
C GLU A 458 -26.01 -33.42 25.42
N GLU A 459 -26.89 -32.58 25.97
CA GLU A 459 -26.81 -31.13 25.75
C GLU A 459 -25.50 -30.55 26.31
N THR A 460 -25.08 -31.00 27.50
CA THR A 460 -23.80 -30.59 28.10
C THR A 460 -22.61 -30.99 27.22
N ALA A 461 -22.60 -32.21 26.69
CA ALA A 461 -21.54 -32.67 25.80
C ALA A 461 -21.51 -31.91 24.47
N ALA A 462 -22.68 -31.62 23.88
CA ALA A 462 -22.75 -30.79 22.68
C ALA A 462 -22.25 -29.36 22.95
N ASN A 463 -22.63 -28.76 24.09
CA ASN A 463 -22.13 -27.44 24.49
C ASN A 463 -20.60 -27.43 24.73
N ALA A 464 -20.06 -28.51 25.31
CA ALA A 464 -18.61 -28.68 25.47
C ALA A 464 -17.92 -28.77 24.09
N GLN A 465 -18.48 -29.53 23.14
CA GLN A 465 -17.94 -29.63 21.77
C GLN A 465 -17.95 -28.28 21.05
N ILE A 466 -19.04 -27.53 21.12
CA ILE A 466 -19.11 -26.15 20.57
C ILE A 466 -18.06 -25.25 21.25
N SER A 467 -17.86 -25.38 22.55
CA SER A 467 -16.86 -24.60 23.28
C SER A 467 -15.43 -24.96 22.86
N ALA A 468 -15.14 -26.24 22.62
CA ALA A 468 -13.86 -26.71 22.09
C ALA A 468 -13.60 -26.20 20.66
N ILE A 469 -14.58 -26.27 19.77
CA ILE A 469 -14.49 -25.69 18.40
C ILE A 469 -14.15 -24.19 18.47
N ARG A 470 -14.80 -23.46 19.37
CA ARG A 470 -14.54 -22.01 19.56
C ARG A 470 -13.18 -21.73 20.18
N ALA A 471 -12.70 -22.60 21.08
CA ALA A 471 -11.38 -22.47 21.68
C ALA A 471 -10.26 -22.76 20.66
N ASP A 472 -10.42 -23.79 19.82
CA ASP A 472 -9.52 -24.07 18.69
C ASP A 472 -9.50 -22.90 17.70
N LEU A 473 -10.68 -22.39 17.32
CA LEU A 473 -10.79 -21.17 16.50
C LEU A 473 -10.03 -20.01 17.12
N ALA A 474 -10.19 -19.75 18.43
CA ALA A 474 -9.47 -18.69 19.11
C ALA A 474 -7.95 -18.90 19.06
N GLY A 475 -7.48 -20.14 19.22
CA GLY A 475 -6.07 -20.51 19.05
C GLY A 475 -5.55 -20.20 17.65
N ARG A 476 -6.26 -20.62 16.60
CA ARG A 476 -5.89 -20.38 15.19
C ARG A 476 -5.92 -18.90 14.82
N LEU A 477 -6.90 -18.14 15.33
CA LEU A 477 -6.95 -16.70 15.12
C LEU A 477 -5.77 -16.00 15.82
N ALA A 478 -5.41 -16.44 17.02
CA ALA A 478 -4.27 -15.89 17.75
C ALA A 478 -2.93 -16.26 17.08
N GLU A 479 -2.81 -17.46 16.49
CA GLU A 479 -1.67 -17.86 15.66
C GLU A 479 -1.54 -16.92 14.44
N ALA A 480 -2.64 -16.68 13.72
CA ALA A 480 -2.67 -15.76 12.60
C ALA A 480 -2.26 -14.34 13.02
N SER A 481 -2.74 -13.85 14.17
CA SER A 481 -2.34 -12.55 14.72
C SER A 481 -0.85 -12.51 15.06
N TYR A 482 -0.32 -13.57 15.66
CA TYR A 482 1.11 -13.69 15.97
C TYR A 482 1.95 -13.69 14.69
N ASN A 483 1.58 -14.46 13.66
CA ASN A 483 2.31 -14.50 12.40
C ASN A 483 2.30 -13.12 11.69
N ALA A 484 1.19 -12.40 11.71
CA ALA A 484 1.12 -11.03 11.20
C ALA A 484 1.95 -10.03 12.05
N ALA A 485 1.91 -10.16 13.37
CA ALA A 485 2.68 -9.35 14.31
C ALA A 485 4.20 -9.62 14.24
N THR A 486 4.60 -10.79 13.78
CA THR A 486 6.01 -11.18 13.61
C THR A 486 6.51 -11.15 12.18
N MET A 487 5.67 -10.72 11.23
CA MET A 487 5.99 -10.70 9.79
C MET A 487 6.43 -12.06 9.26
N ASN A 488 5.78 -13.14 9.70
CA ASN A 488 6.01 -14.47 9.15
C ASN A 488 5.38 -14.57 7.75
N LEU A 489 6.10 -14.12 6.73
CA LEU A 489 5.62 -14.01 5.35
C LEU A 489 5.25 -15.37 4.76
N ALA A 490 6.00 -16.42 5.09
CA ALA A 490 5.70 -17.79 4.69
C ALA A 490 4.31 -18.23 5.19
N ALA A 491 4.01 -17.99 6.47
CA ALA A 491 2.72 -18.35 7.06
C ALA A 491 1.54 -17.51 6.51
N LEU A 492 1.83 -16.34 5.92
CA LEU A 492 0.85 -15.50 5.23
C LEU A 492 0.77 -15.79 3.72
N GLY A 493 1.55 -16.75 3.20
CA GLY A 493 1.57 -17.08 1.77
C GLY A 493 2.11 -15.96 0.88
N LEU A 494 3.09 -15.19 1.37
CA LEU A 494 3.70 -14.04 0.68
C LEU A 494 5.16 -14.27 0.24
N GLU A 495 5.63 -15.52 0.21
CA GLU A 495 6.96 -15.90 -0.31
C GLU A 495 6.99 -16.20 -1.82
#